data_AF-A0A815LP63-F1
#
_entry.id   AF-A0A815LP63-F1
#
_cell.length_a   1.000
_cell.length_b   1.000
_cell.length_c   1.000
_cell.angle_alpha   90.00
_cell.angle_beta   90.00
_cell.angle_gamma   90.00
#
_symmetry.space_group_name_H-M   'P 1'
#
loop_
_entity.id
_entity.type
_entity.pdbx_description
1 polymer ?
#
loop_
_entity_poly.entity_id
_entity_poly.type
_entity_poly.pdbx_seq_one_letter_code
_entity_poly.pdbx_strand_id
1 'polypeptide(L)'
;MIRFWFKTFFELPQLQGYEYIMRLDDDSELKGKWINVFEEMRNKKAVYFANNLDIDLEKILPGTMVLKNVIFEYVKNNNNITAKQPEMLRDAFTSDSVHNYYNNFEVTNTEFFRRADISHWVQAVDSTHGIFKYRWGDAILRYLTVALFAEQQYVLHRRNYNMSYCHKC
;
A
#
# COMPACT_ATOMS: atom_id res chain seq x y z
N MET A 1 -9.37 9.00 -8.51
CA MET A 1 -7.97 8.55 -8.60
C MET A 1 -7.61 7.61 -7.45
N ILE A 2 -7.72 8.02 -6.18
CA ILE A 2 -7.45 7.16 -5.00
C ILE A 2 -8.16 5.79 -5.05
N ARG A 3 -9.51 5.78 -5.13
CA ARG A 3 -10.29 4.53 -5.19
C ARG A 3 -9.89 3.64 -6.35
N PHE A 4 -9.47 4.24 -7.47
CA PHE A 4 -9.01 3.48 -8.63
C PHE A 4 -7.73 2.71 -8.28
N TRP A 5 -6.69 3.36 -7.74
CA TRP A 5 -5.44 2.67 -7.37
C TRP A 5 -5.58 1.68 -6.22
N PHE A 6 -6.50 1.95 -5.28
CA PHE A 6 -6.74 1.07 -4.16
C PHE A 6 -7.59 -0.17 -4.52
N LYS A 7 -8.60 0.00 -5.37
CA LYS A 7 -9.58 -1.05 -5.70
C LYS A 7 -9.55 -1.44 -7.17
N THR A 8 -10.06 -0.55 -8.03
CA THR A 8 -10.39 -0.89 -9.43
C THR A 8 -9.18 -1.31 -10.25
N PHE A 9 -7.99 -0.81 -9.92
CA PHE A 9 -6.75 -1.14 -10.63
C PHE A 9 -6.52 -2.65 -10.70
N PHE A 10 -6.59 -3.36 -9.57
CA PHE A 10 -6.32 -4.80 -9.53
C PHE A 10 -7.43 -5.67 -10.15
N GLU A 11 -8.60 -5.08 -10.40
CA GLU A 11 -9.75 -5.71 -11.07
C GLU A 11 -9.65 -5.63 -12.60
N LEU A 12 -8.72 -4.83 -13.15
CA LEU A 12 -8.59 -4.65 -14.59
C LEU A 12 -8.16 -5.95 -15.31
N PRO A 13 -8.91 -6.42 -16.31
CA PRO A 13 -8.58 -7.65 -17.04
C PRO A 13 -7.26 -7.53 -17.82
N GLN A 14 -6.89 -6.32 -18.25
CA GLN A 14 -5.63 -6.04 -18.95
C GLN A 14 -4.40 -6.39 -18.09
N LEU A 15 -4.56 -6.42 -16.78
CA LEU A 15 -3.48 -6.73 -15.84
C LEU A 15 -3.39 -8.22 -15.52
N GLN A 16 -4.24 -9.09 -16.08
CA GLN A 16 -4.24 -10.52 -15.76
C GLN A 16 -2.98 -11.25 -16.25
N GLY A 17 -2.36 -10.77 -17.32
CA GLY A 17 -1.14 -11.36 -17.88
C GLY A 17 0.17 -10.95 -17.19
N TYR A 18 0.11 -10.10 -16.16
CA TYR A 18 1.32 -9.56 -15.50
C TYR A 18 1.42 -10.07 -14.07
N GLU A 19 2.57 -10.66 -13.72
CA GLU A 19 2.90 -11.10 -12.36
C GLU A 19 3.17 -9.91 -11.43
N TYR A 20 3.89 -8.91 -11.94
CA TYR A 20 4.26 -7.71 -11.21
C TYR A 20 3.92 -6.45 -12.01
N ILE A 21 3.59 -5.39 -11.29
CA ILE A 21 3.33 -4.07 -11.84
C ILE A 21 4.15 -3.04 -11.09
N MET A 22 4.88 -2.22 -11.84
CA MET A 22 5.56 -1.04 -11.33
C MET A 22 4.70 0.20 -11.61
N ARG A 23 4.23 0.87 -10.55
CA ARG A 23 3.67 2.21 -10.65
C ARG A 23 4.81 3.22 -10.70
N LEU A 24 4.69 4.15 -11.61
CA LEU A 24 5.57 5.31 -11.75
C LEU A 24 4.66 6.49 -12.14
N ASP A 25 4.53 7.46 -11.24
CA ASP A 25 3.74 8.66 -11.51
C ASP A 25 4.45 9.56 -12.55
N ASP A 26 3.69 10.52 -13.09
CA ASP A 26 4.26 11.63 -13.83
C ASP A 26 5.21 12.43 -12.92
N ASP A 27 6.25 13.03 -13.50
CA ASP A 27 7.33 13.73 -12.79
C ASP A 27 8.20 12.86 -11.87
N SER A 28 8.17 11.54 -12.05
CA SER A 28 9.07 10.61 -11.39
C SER A 28 10.36 10.39 -12.18
N GLU A 29 11.50 10.46 -11.48
CA GLU A 29 12.83 10.28 -12.07
C GLU A 29 13.57 9.10 -11.39
N LEU A 30 13.91 8.08 -12.18
CA LEU A 30 14.79 7.00 -11.75
C LEU A 30 16.24 7.45 -11.93
N LYS A 31 16.94 7.71 -10.83
CA LYS A 31 18.29 8.26 -10.84
C LYS A 31 19.35 7.16 -10.75
N GLY A 32 20.37 7.26 -11.59
CA GLY A 32 21.49 6.34 -11.61
C GLY A 32 21.12 4.95 -12.14
N LYS A 33 21.91 3.94 -11.77
CA LYS A 33 21.70 2.57 -12.25
C LYS A 33 20.79 1.79 -11.31
N TRP A 34 19.71 1.26 -11.85
CA TRP A 34 18.76 0.43 -11.14
C TRP A 34 19.02 -1.06 -11.43
N ILE A 35 18.84 -1.91 -10.42
CA ILE A 35 18.75 -3.35 -10.62
C ILE A 35 17.45 -3.72 -11.33
N ASN A 36 17.36 -4.96 -11.83
CA ASN A 36 16.09 -5.51 -12.29
C ASN A 36 15.20 -5.81 -11.07
N VAL A 37 14.34 -4.85 -10.71
CA VAL A 37 13.45 -4.97 -9.54
C VAL A 37 12.52 -6.18 -9.65
N PHE A 38 12.05 -6.51 -10.86
CA PHE A 38 11.16 -7.66 -11.05
C PHE A 38 11.86 -9.00 -10.82
N GLU A 39 13.12 -9.14 -11.23
CA GLU A 39 13.92 -10.33 -10.90
C GLU A 39 14.16 -10.44 -9.41
N GLU A 40 14.49 -9.33 -8.74
CA GLU A 40 14.70 -9.34 -7.29
C GLU A 40 13.43 -9.71 -6.52
N MET A 41 12.28 -9.18 -6.96
CA MET A 41 10.96 -9.54 -6.41
C MET A 41 10.71 -11.05 -6.54
N ARG A 42 10.98 -11.65 -7.70
CA ARG A 42 10.87 -13.11 -7.90
C ARG A 42 11.82 -13.90 -7.01
N ASN A 43 13.10 -13.51 -6.97
CA ASN A 43 14.14 -14.19 -6.20
C ASN A 43 13.82 -14.22 -4.70
N LYS A 44 13.23 -13.13 -4.18
CA LYS A 44 12.84 -13.00 -2.78
C LYS A 44 11.40 -13.43 -2.50
N LYS A 45 10.65 -13.84 -3.52
CA LYS A 45 9.20 -14.11 -3.46
C LYS A 45 8.43 -12.94 -2.85
N ALA A 46 8.90 -11.72 -3.11
CA ALA A 46 8.34 -10.52 -2.54
C ALA A 46 7.00 -10.18 -3.20
N VAL A 47 6.11 -9.60 -2.40
CA VAL A 47 4.76 -9.19 -2.81
C VAL A 47 4.64 -7.67 -2.96
N TYR A 48 5.55 -6.93 -2.33
CA TYR A 48 5.56 -5.47 -2.37
C TYR A 48 6.99 -4.92 -2.35
N PHE A 49 7.27 -3.98 -3.25
CA PHE A 49 8.48 -3.16 -3.26
C PHE A 49 8.11 -1.73 -2.89
N ALA A 50 8.40 -1.36 -1.64
CA ALA A 50 8.07 -0.08 -1.07
C ALA A 50 9.08 1.00 -1.48
N ASN A 51 8.56 2.20 -1.73
CA ASN A 51 9.36 3.42 -1.76
C ASN A 51 9.71 3.88 -0.33
N ASN A 52 9.91 5.19 -0.16
CA ASN A 52 10.10 5.82 1.13
C ASN A 52 8.83 5.74 1.99
N LEU A 53 9.05 5.65 3.29
CA LEU A 53 8.03 5.96 4.28
C LEU A 53 7.76 7.46 4.26
N ASP A 54 6.50 7.81 4.41
CA ASP A 54 6.06 9.18 4.62
C ASP A 54 4.92 9.20 5.66
N ILE A 55 4.45 10.40 5.99
CA ILE A 55 3.34 10.60 6.91
C ILE A 55 2.30 11.55 6.29
N ASP A 56 1.04 11.20 6.45
CA ASP A 56 -0.07 12.11 6.22
C ASP A 56 -0.57 12.67 7.55
N LEU A 57 -0.82 13.98 7.58
CA LEU A 57 -1.26 14.68 8.79
C LEU A 57 -2.77 14.89 8.76
N GLU A 58 -3.44 14.63 9.88
CA GLU A 58 -4.89 14.82 10.06
C GLU A 58 -5.32 16.27 9.76
N LYS A 59 -4.48 17.25 10.10
CA LYS A 59 -4.74 18.67 9.80
C LYS A 59 -4.82 18.99 8.30
N ILE A 60 -4.14 18.19 7.47
CA ILE A 60 -4.12 18.34 6.00
C ILE A 60 -5.22 17.48 5.37
N LEU A 61 -5.44 16.28 5.93
CA LEU A 61 -6.46 15.32 5.47
C LEU A 61 -7.44 14.97 6.61
N PRO A 62 -8.40 15.88 6.94
CA PRO A 62 -9.34 15.64 8.02
C PRO A 62 -10.19 14.39 7.82
N GLY A 63 -10.30 13.59 8.88
CA GLY A 63 -11.00 12.31 8.91
C GLY A 63 -10.11 11.10 8.60
N THR A 64 -8.80 11.29 8.42
CA THR A 64 -7.85 10.18 8.23
C THR A 64 -7.76 9.32 9.48
N MET A 65 -7.86 9.91 10.68
CA MET A 65 -7.87 9.16 11.94
C MET A 65 -9.13 8.29 12.11
N VAL A 66 -10.22 8.55 11.37
CA VAL A 66 -11.41 7.67 11.39
C VAL A 66 -11.07 6.29 10.81
N LEU A 67 -10.11 6.21 9.88
CA LEU A 67 -9.65 4.95 9.30
C LEU A 67 -9.09 3.99 10.35
N LYS A 68 -8.53 4.52 11.45
CA LYS A 68 -8.05 3.73 12.60
C LYS A 68 -9.17 2.88 13.19
N ASN A 69 -10.37 3.44 13.35
CA ASN A 69 -11.51 2.70 13.88
C ASN A 69 -11.99 1.64 12.89
N VAL A 70 -12.03 1.98 11.60
CA VAL A 70 -12.43 1.04 10.53
C VAL A 70 -11.52 -0.18 10.50
N ILE A 71 -10.20 -0.01 10.60
CA ILE A 71 -9.27 -1.15 10.59
C ILE A 71 -9.38 -2.00 11.86
N PHE A 72 -9.56 -1.39 13.03
CA PHE A 72 -9.74 -2.13 14.28
C PHE A 72 -11.05 -2.92 14.30
N GLU A 73 -12.15 -2.30 13.85
CA GLU A 73 -13.43 -2.99 13.70
C GLU A 73 -13.35 -4.11 12.67
N TYR A 74 -12.64 -3.89 11.55
CA TYR A 74 -12.43 -4.91 10.54
C TYR A 74 -11.68 -6.12 11.12
N VAL A 75 -10.55 -5.91 11.81
CA VAL A 75 -9.79 -7.00 12.45
C VAL A 75 -10.62 -7.69 13.53
N LYS A 76 -11.32 -6.93 14.38
CA LYS A 76 -12.14 -7.46 15.47
C LYS A 76 -13.32 -8.30 14.98
N ASN A 77 -14.00 -7.86 13.93
CA ASN A 77 -15.21 -8.54 13.42
C ASN A 77 -14.86 -9.73 12.51
N ASN A 78 -13.59 -9.85 12.09
CA ASN A 78 -13.12 -10.93 11.23
C ASN A 78 -12.07 -11.75 11.97
N ASN A 79 -12.51 -12.65 12.86
CA ASN A 79 -11.64 -13.48 13.71
C ASN A 79 -10.54 -14.27 12.98
N ASN A 80 -10.67 -14.46 11.66
CA ASN A 80 -9.67 -15.14 10.82
C ASN A 80 -8.57 -14.20 10.30
N ILE A 81 -8.64 -12.90 10.57
CA ILE A 81 -7.66 -11.90 10.12
C ILE A 81 -6.75 -11.56 11.28
N THR A 82 -5.52 -12.06 11.20
CA THR A 82 -4.42 -11.62 12.07
C THR A 82 -3.45 -10.80 11.22
N ALA A 83 -3.16 -9.58 11.67
CA ALA A 83 -2.21 -8.72 10.98
C ALA A 83 -0.85 -9.42 10.85
N LYS A 84 -0.32 -9.49 9.63
CA LYS A 84 0.98 -10.12 9.34
C LYS A 84 2.17 -9.30 9.84
N GLN A 85 1.97 -8.00 10.05
CA GLN A 85 2.95 -7.10 10.68
C GLN A 85 2.24 -6.28 11.77
N PRO A 86 2.00 -6.86 12.96
CA PRO A 86 1.21 -6.22 14.02
C PRO A 86 1.87 -4.96 14.57
N GLU A 87 3.20 -4.89 14.62
CA GLU A 87 3.94 -3.69 15.05
C GLU A 87 3.77 -2.55 14.04
N MET A 88 3.90 -2.84 12.74
CA MET A 88 3.64 -1.88 11.67
C MET A 88 2.21 -1.33 11.73
N LEU A 89 1.22 -2.18 12.02
CA LEU A 89 -0.17 -1.75 12.18
C LEU A 89 -0.40 -0.92 13.45
N ARG A 90 0.19 -1.33 14.59
CA ARG A 90 0.10 -0.60 15.86
C ARG A 90 0.68 0.81 15.72
N ASP A 91 1.82 0.91 15.06
CA ASP A 91 2.57 2.16 14.93
C ASP A 91 2.10 3.00 13.74
N ALA A 92 1.20 2.46 12.90
CA ALA A 92 0.68 3.15 11.71
C ALA A 92 0.00 4.48 12.04
N PHE A 93 -0.62 4.62 13.20
CA PHE A 93 -1.40 5.81 13.58
C PHE A 93 -0.87 6.44 14.87
N THR A 94 -0.62 7.75 14.83
CA THR A 94 -0.36 8.56 16.03
C THR A 94 -1.65 9.28 16.48
N SER A 95 -1.53 10.35 17.26
CA SER A 95 -2.66 11.22 17.62
C SER A 95 -3.18 12.06 16.44
N ASP A 96 -2.31 12.40 15.49
CA ASP A 96 -2.55 13.42 14.47
C ASP A 96 -1.93 13.08 13.10
N SER A 97 -1.39 11.88 12.94
CA SER A 97 -0.78 11.42 11.70
C SER A 97 -0.95 9.93 11.45
N VAL A 98 -0.79 9.54 10.19
CA VAL A 98 -0.75 8.15 9.75
C VAL A 98 0.47 7.92 8.85
N HIS A 99 1.14 6.78 9.02
CA HIS A 99 2.21 6.35 8.13
C HIS A 99 1.66 5.86 6.79
N ASN A 100 2.44 6.12 5.75
CA ASN A 100 2.18 5.60 4.42
C ASN A 100 3.49 5.20 3.72
N TYR A 101 3.36 4.53 2.58
CA TYR A 101 4.43 4.46 1.59
C TYR A 101 4.18 5.51 0.52
N TYR A 102 5.19 6.31 0.19
CA TYR A 102 5.07 7.35 -0.85
C TYR A 102 4.99 6.70 -2.24
N ASN A 103 3.81 6.22 -2.58
CA ASN A 103 3.53 5.21 -3.59
C ASN A 103 3.40 5.75 -5.03
N ASN A 104 3.84 6.99 -5.27
CA ASN A 104 4.16 7.46 -6.64
C ASN A 104 5.19 6.55 -7.33
N PHE A 105 5.95 5.78 -6.53
CA PHE A 105 6.67 4.61 -6.98
C PHE A 105 6.30 3.41 -6.09
N GLU A 106 5.92 2.29 -6.69
CA GLU A 106 5.74 1.00 -6.01
C GLU A 106 5.86 -0.14 -7.02
N VAL A 107 6.29 -1.33 -6.56
CA VAL A 107 6.13 -2.57 -7.35
C VAL A 107 5.25 -3.54 -6.58
N THR A 108 4.20 -4.04 -7.22
CA THR A 108 3.17 -4.87 -6.60
C THR A 108 3.08 -6.23 -7.28
N ASN A 109 2.93 -7.30 -6.51
CA ASN A 109 2.56 -8.62 -7.04
C ASN A 109 1.04 -8.66 -7.28
N THR A 110 0.60 -8.93 -8.50
CA THR A 110 -0.82 -8.81 -8.88
C THR A 110 -1.68 -9.88 -8.21
N GLU A 111 -1.18 -11.12 -8.09
CA GLU A 111 -1.90 -12.21 -7.44
C GLU A 111 -2.11 -11.94 -5.95
N PHE A 112 -1.09 -11.41 -5.27
CA PHE A 112 -1.20 -11.01 -3.87
C PHE A 112 -2.34 -10.02 -3.67
N PHE A 113 -2.39 -8.92 -4.42
CA PHE A 113 -3.44 -7.92 -4.27
C PHE A 113 -4.82 -8.38 -4.79
N ARG A 114 -4.89 -9.48 -5.53
CA ARG A 114 -6.16 -10.11 -5.97
C ARG A 114 -6.66 -11.21 -5.05
N ARG A 115 -5.94 -11.56 -3.97
CA ARG A 115 -6.41 -12.55 -3.00
C ARG A 115 -7.80 -12.16 -2.46
N ALA A 116 -8.62 -13.17 -2.19
CA ALA A 116 -9.99 -12.98 -1.73
C ALA A 116 -10.07 -12.22 -0.38
N ASP A 117 -9.14 -12.45 0.54
CA ASP A 117 -9.10 -11.79 1.83
C ASP A 117 -8.68 -10.31 1.75
N ILE A 118 -7.77 -9.98 0.83
CA ILE A 118 -7.44 -8.58 0.51
C ILE A 118 -8.61 -7.89 -0.19
N SER A 119 -9.27 -8.58 -1.13
CA SER A 119 -10.45 -8.06 -1.80
C SER A 119 -11.60 -7.78 -0.82
N HIS A 120 -11.78 -8.64 0.19
CA HIS A 120 -12.73 -8.41 1.28
C HIS A 120 -12.38 -7.17 2.11
N TRP A 121 -11.10 -6.96 2.44
CA TRP A 121 -10.64 -5.74 3.11
C TRP A 121 -10.90 -4.48 2.26
N VAL A 122 -10.55 -4.54 0.98
CA VAL A 122 -10.78 -3.44 0.03
C VAL A 122 -12.27 -3.09 -0.04
N GLN A 123 -13.16 -4.10 -0.07
CA GLN A 123 -14.61 -3.89 -0.04
C GLN A 123 -15.09 -3.30 1.29
N ALA A 124 -14.57 -3.77 2.42
CA ALA A 124 -14.91 -3.22 3.74
C ALA A 124 -14.58 -1.73 3.80
N VAL A 125 -13.38 -1.32 3.39
CA VAL A 125 -13.00 0.10 3.30
C VAL A 125 -13.90 0.87 2.32
N ASP A 126 -14.09 0.36 1.10
CA ASP A 126 -14.88 1.03 0.06
C ASP A 126 -16.33 1.29 0.49
N SER A 127 -16.93 0.34 1.22
CA SER A 127 -18.31 0.40 1.73
C SER A 127 -18.54 1.50 2.77
N THR A 128 -17.49 1.98 3.44
CA THR A 128 -17.61 3.11 4.38
C THR A 128 -17.84 4.44 3.67
N HIS A 129 -17.55 4.48 2.36
CA HIS A 129 -17.43 5.69 1.55
C HIS A 129 -16.39 6.70 2.07
N GLY A 130 -15.50 6.29 2.98
CA GLY A 130 -14.51 7.16 3.60
C GLY A 130 -13.49 7.74 2.62
N ILE A 131 -13.17 7.01 1.54
CA ILE A 131 -12.34 7.53 0.44
C ILE A 131 -12.94 8.81 -0.15
N PHE A 132 -14.27 8.87 -0.29
CA PHE A 132 -14.97 10.03 -0.84
C PHE A 132 -15.22 11.11 0.21
N LYS A 133 -15.49 10.72 1.46
CA LYS A 133 -15.80 11.66 2.56
C LYS A 133 -14.56 12.36 3.11
N TYR A 134 -13.45 11.63 3.23
CA TYR A 134 -12.27 12.04 4.00
C TYR A 134 -10.97 12.03 3.17
N ARG A 135 -11.05 11.70 1.87
CA ARG A 135 -9.89 11.66 0.97
C ARG A 135 -8.76 10.74 1.47
N TRP A 136 -9.10 9.58 2.03
CA TRP A 136 -8.12 8.59 2.49
C TRP A 136 -7.19 8.17 1.34
N GLY A 137 -5.94 8.63 1.36
CA GLY A 137 -4.98 8.40 0.28
C GLY A 137 -4.71 6.91 0.04
N ASP A 138 -4.49 6.54 -1.23
CA ASP A 138 -4.16 5.17 -1.60
C ASP A 138 -2.81 4.73 -1.04
N ALA A 139 -1.88 5.66 -0.81
CA ALA A 139 -0.63 5.44 -0.08
C ALA A 139 -0.87 4.88 1.34
N ILE A 140 -1.79 5.49 2.10
CA ILE A 140 -2.17 5.06 3.45
C ILE A 140 -2.83 3.69 3.37
N LEU A 141 -3.81 3.54 2.48
CA LEU A 141 -4.56 2.30 2.32
C LEU A 141 -3.66 1.14 1.87
N ARG A 142 -2.68 1.40 1.02
CA ARG A 142 -1.65 0.43 0.62
C ARG A 142 -0.79 0.02 1.80
N TYR A 143 -0.28 0.98 2.57
CA TYR A 143 0.52 0.72 3.76
C TYR A 143 -0.21 -0.19 4.76
N LEU A 144 -1.47 0.11 5.05
CA LEU A 144 -2.30 -0.71 5.94
C LEU A 144 -2.59 -2.11 5.36
N THR A 145 -2.82 -2.21 4.04
CA THR A 145 -3.01 -3.51 3.38
C THR A 145 -1.76 -4.38 3.48
N VAL A 146 -0.58 -3.79 3.29
CA VAL A 146 0.71 -4.49 3.47
C VAL A 146 0.88 -4.93 4.93
N ALA A 147 0.58 -4.06 5.90
CA ALA A 147 0.66 -4.40 7.33
C ALA A 147 -0.28 -5.56 7.73
N LEU A 148 -1.48 -5.59 7.15
CA LEU A 148 -2.47 -6.63 7.43
C LEU A 148 -2.10 -7.97 6.80
N PHE A 149 -1.64 -8.00 5.55
CA PHE A 149 -1.65 -9.24 4.74
C PHE A 149 -0.28 -9.71 4.24
N ALA A 150 0.77 -8.88 4.28
CA ALA A 150 2.11 -9.26 3.85
C ALA A 150 3.02 -9.53 5.05
N GLU A 151 3.74 -10.65 5.04
CA GLU A 151 4.82 -10.89 6.00
C GLU A 151 6.02 -9.99 5.67
N GLN A 152 6.70 -9.50 6.71
CA GLN A 152 7.80 -8.54 6.56
C GLN A 152 8.89 -9.01 5.59
N GLN A 153 9.20 -10.31 5.59
CA GLN A 153 10.20 -10.92 4.69
C GLN A 153 9.85 -10.85 3.20
N TYR A 154 8.56 -10.64 2.86
CA TYR A 154 8.08 -10.49 1.49
C TYR A 154 7.87 -9.02 1.09
N VAL A 155 8.29 -8.07 1.93
CA VAL A 155 8.25 -6.64 1.65
C VAL A 155 9.69 -6.14 1.47
N LEU A 156 10.00 -5.68 0.27
CA LEU A 156 11.30 -5.09 -0.05
C LEU A 156 11.21 -3.57 0.04
N HIS A 157 12.31 -2.93 0.39
CA HIS A 157 12.38 -1.47 0.50
C HIS A 157 13.45 -0.92 -0.44
N ARG A 158 13.09 0.04 -1.30
CA ARG A 158 14.00 0.69 -2.25
C ARG A 158 15.32 1.13 -1.63
N ARG A 159 15.25 1.71 -0.41
CA ARG A 159 16.42 2.21 0.33
C ARG A 159 17.48 1.13 0.61
N ASN A 160 17.08 -0.14 0.73
CA ASN A 160 17.99 -1.24 1.00
C ASN A 160 18.84 -1.63 -0.24
N TYR A 161 18.44 -1.14 -1.41
CA TYR A 161 19.11 -1.39 -2.70
C TYR A 161 19.90 -0.17 -3.21
N ASN A 162 20.00 0.91 -2.41
CA ASN A 162 20.65 2.17 -2.79
C ASN A 162 20.16 2.77 -4.13
N MET A 163 18.93 2.45 -4.54
CA MET A 163 18.37 2.93 -5.80
C MET A 163 17.91 4.36 -5.61
N SER A 164 18.38 5.32 -6.40
CA SER A 164 18.00 6.73 -6.23
C SER A 164 16.72 7.04 -7.02
N TYR A 165 15.80 7.75 -6.38
CA TYR A 165 14.47 8.07 -6.91
C TYR A 165 14.11 9.50 -6.51
N CYS A 166 13.44 10.21 -7.41
CA CYS A 166 12.88 11.51 -7.15
C CYS A 166 11.47 11.61 -7.72
N HIS A 167 10.62 12.42 -7.09
CA HIS A 167 9.32 12.81 -7.60
C HIS A 167 9.17 14.32 -7.35
N LYS A 168 9.02 15.12 -8.41
CA LYS A 168 9.04 16.60 -8.36
C LYS A 168 10.37 17.21 -7.87
N CYS A 169 11.46 16.75 -8.47
CA CYS A 169 12.63 17.60 -8.72
C CYS A 169 12.48 18.25 -10.10
#